data_AF-A0A1I1X6J5-F1
#
_entry.id   AF-A0A1I1X6J5-F1
#
_cell.length_a   1.000
_cell.length_b   1.000
_cell.length_c   1.000
_cell.angle_alpha   90.00
_cell.angle_beta   90.00
_cell.angle_gamma   90.00
#
_symmetry.space_group_name_H-M   'P 1'
#
loop_
_entity.id
_entity.type
_entity.pdbx_description
1 polymer ?
#
loop_
_entity_poly.entity_id
_entity_poly.type
_entity_poly.pdbx_seq_one_letter_code
_entity_poly.pdbx_strand_id
1 'polypeptide(L)'
;MKRAKPRHKSFQKTWPCINRMLYGPMISEEIRADRYAFGQLDCRDLASLHTVQTCFRHTKLYIDHTSDITGISWSVILKNVYAMAFGMADELKLGDNMRGYLAVAALHELNQIVHLIGGQTGSPYHLAGLGDLITTATSEGSHHHELGRRLVREETDDISEKVLIL
;
A
#
# COMPACT_ATOMS: atom_id res chain seq x y z
N MET A 1 40.84 29.84 -5.38
CA MET A 1 39.53 29.99 -4.68
C MET A 1 38.75 28.68 -4.81
N LYS A 2 38.65 27.89 -3.72
CA LYS A 2 38.03 26.57 -3.71
C LYS A 2 36.51 26.71 -3.44
N ARG A 3 35.67 26.21 -4.36
CA ARG A 3 34.20 26.14 -4.21
C ARG A 3 33.84 25.23 -3.03
N ALA A 4 33.00 25.73 -2.12
CA ALA A 4 32.45 24.99 -1.00
C ALA A 4 31.45 23.92 -1.50
N LYS A 5 31.61 22.67 -1.07
CA LYS A 5 30.64 21.58 -1.30
C LYS A 5 29.46 21.72 -0.32
N PRO A 6 28.21 21.49 -0.74
CA PRO A 6 27.07 21.53 0.16
C PRO A 6 27.12 20.33 1.12
N ARG A 7 27.08 20.61 2.42
CA ARG A 7 26.94 19.59 3.47
C ARG A 7 25.49 19.11 3.50
N HIS A 8 25.14 18.14 2.64
CA HIS A 8 24.01 17.26 2.93
C HIS A 8 24.40 16.43 4.14
N LYS A 9 24.01 16.89 5.34
CA LYS A 9 24.07 16.08 6.55
C LYS A 9 23.10 14.92 6.34
N SER A 10 23.68 13.78 6.00
CA SER A 10 23.05 12.48 5.98
C SER A 10 22.18 12.29 7.22
N PHE A 11 20.90 12.03 7.00
CA PHE A 11 19.95 11.58 8.01
C PHE A 11 20.23 10.11 8.42
N GLN A 12 21.51 9.73 8.51
CA GLN A 12 21.99 8.45 9.05
C GLN A 12 22.22 8.61 10.56
N LYS A 13 21.21 9.11 11.28
CA LYS A 13 21.21 8.97 12.73
C LYS A 13 20.63 7.59 13.02
N THR A 14 21.53 6.67 13.33
CA THR A 14 21.34 5.28 13.73
C THR A 14 20.11 5.08 14.61
N TRP A 15 18.99 4.72 13.98
CA TRP A 15 18.02 3.84 14.61
C TRP A 15 18.61 2.43 14.49
N PRO A 16 18.63 1.60 15.54
CA PRO A 16 18.93 0.18 15.36
C PRO A 16 17.98 -0.31 14.25
N CYS A 17 18.51 -0.95 13.22
CA CYS A 17 17.80 -1.36 12.01
C CYS A 17 16.68 -2.35 12.37
N ILE A 18 15.57 -1.79 12.80
CA ILE A 18 14.32 -2.45 13.09
C ILE A 18 13.52 -2.14 11.83
N ASN A 19 13.70 -2.96 10.79
CA ASN A 19 12.89 -2.89 9.58
C ASN A 19 11.47 -3.27 9.99
N ARG A 20 10.67 -2.27 10.39
CA ARG A 20 9.24 -2.41 10.66
C ARG A 20 8.54 -1.49 9.70
N MET A 21 7.53 -2.03 9.05
CA MET A 21 6.70 -1.31 8.12
C MET A 21 5.27 -1.31 8.64
N LEU A 22 4.55 -0.21 8.41
CA LEU A 22 3.15 -0.07 8.79
C LEU A 22 2.35 0.23 7.52
N TYR A 23 1.48 -0.70 7.14
CA TYR A 23 0.71 -0.65 5.90
C TYR A 23 -0.75 -1.03 6.12
N GLY A 24 -1.64 -0.64 5.22
CA GLY A 24 -3.06 -0.93 5.32
C GLY A 24 -3.92 0.22 4.81
N PRO A 25 -5.25 0.07 4.83
CA PRO A 25 -6.19 1.12 4.46
C PRO A 25 -6.08 2.32 5.43
N MET A 26 -5.25 3.27 5.02
CA MET A 26 -4.84 4.45 5.80
C MET A 26 -4.78 5.69 4.90
N ILE A 27 -5.86 5.97 4.16
CA ILE A 27 -5.95 7.17 3.32
C ILE A 27 -5.71 8.40 4.18
N SER A 28 -4.72 9.22 3.79
CA SER A 28 -4.21 10.30 4.62
C SER A 28 -5.26 11.38 4.89
N GLU A 29 -6.10 11.65 3.91
CA GLU A 29 -7.21 12.60 3.93
C GLU A 29 -8.29 12.16 4.91
N GLU A 30 -8.57 10.86 4.99
CA GLU A 30 -9.52 10.28 5.92
C GLU A 30 -9.00 10.33 7.36
N ILE A 31 -7.72 10.02 7.57
CA ILE A 31 -7.06 10.15 8.87
C ILE A 31 -7.08 11.61 9.35
N ARG A 32 -6.78 12.56 8.47
CA ARG A 32 -6.85 14.00 8.77
C ARG A 32 -8.28 14.47 9.09
N ALA A 33 -9.27 13.82 8.51
CA ALA A 33 -10.69 14.05 8.79
C ALA A 33 -11.21 13.27 10.01
N ASP A 34 -10.32 12.70 10.84
CA ASP A 34 -10.65 11.90 12.02
C ASP A 34 -11.62 10.74 11.70
N ARG A 35 -11.39 10.04 10.58
CA ARG A 35 -12.07 8.79 10.25
C ARG A 35 -11.24 7.58 10.68
N TYR A 36 -11.87 6.41 10.65
CA TYR A 36 -11.22 5.16 10.97
C TYR A 36 -10.16 4.80 9.94
N ALA A 37 -9.03 4.29 10.42
CA ALA A 37 -7.97 3.74 9.61
C ALA A 37 -7.47 2.45 10.24
N PHE A 38 -7.00 1.52 9.39
CA PHE A 38 -6.55 0.21 9.83
C PHE A 38 -5.18 -0.09 9.27
N GLY A 39 -4.21 -0.28 10.16
CA GLY A 39 -2.84 -0.59 9.84
C GLY A 39 -2.47 -1.99 10.26
N GLN A 40 -1.46 -2.52 9.59
CA GLN A 40 -0.81 -3.77 9.87
C GLN A 40 0.68 -3.49 10.00
N LEU A 41 1.17 -3.68 11.22
CA LEU A 41 2.56 -3.49 11.59
C LEU A 41 3.32 -4.78 11.37
N ASP A 42 4.37 -4.73 10.57
CA ASP A 42 5.38 -5.77 10.61
C ASP A 42 6.11 -5.71 11.95
N CYS A 43 5.89 -6.72 12.78
CA CYS A 43 6.66 -6.94 14.00
C CYS A 43 6.60 -8.39 14.46
N ARG A 44 7.77 -8.94 14.85
CA ARG A 44 7.88 -10.26 15.48
C ARG A 44 7.68 -10.23 17.00
N ASP A 45 7.92 -9.08 17.63
CA ASP A 45 7.77 -8.89 19.08
C ASP A 45 6.54 -8.04 19.43
N LEU A 46 5.77 -8.52 20.41
CA LEU A 46 4.58 -7.84 20.89
C LEU A 46 4.89 -6.55 21.67
N ALA A 47 6.10 -6.41 22.22
CA ALA A 47 6.51 -5.20 22.92
C ALA A 47 6.48 -3.97 22.00
N SER A 48 6.87 -4.15 20.74
CA SER A 48 6.86 -3.09 19.73
C SER A 48 5.47 -2.83 19.19
N LEU A 49 4.64 -3.86 19.01
CA LEU A 49 3.22 -3.65 18.73
C LEU A 49 2.59 -2.78 19.82
N HIS A 50 2.80 -3.13 21.09
CA HIS A 50 2.29 -2.36 22.22
C HIS A 50 2.82 -0.93 22.25
N THR A 51 4.11 -0.74 21.93
CA THR A 51 4.71 0.61 21.84
C THR A 51 4.00 1.45 20.78
N VAL A 52 3.80 0.90 19.57
CA VAL A 52 3.13 1.60 18.47
C VAL A 52 1.65 1.85 18.81
N GLN A 53 0.93 0.85 19.31
CA GLN A 53 -0.46 1.00 19.75
C GLN A 53 -0.62 2.06 20.85
N THR A 54 0.34 2.16 21.78
CA THR A 54 0.33 3.19 22.82
C THR A 54 0.45 4.59 22.24
N CYS A 55 1.29 4.78 21.21
CA CYS A 55 1.43 6.06 20.52
C CYS A 55 0.11 6.50 19.85
N PHE A 56 -0.68 5.57 19.34
CA PHE A 56 -1.92 5.84 18.62
C PHE A 56 -3.20 5.57 19.42
N ARG A 57 -3.10 5.26 20.73
CA ARG A 57 -4.23 4.82 21.55
C ARG A 57 -5.43 5.76 21.61
N HIS A 58 -5.20 7.05 21.33
CA HIS A 58 -6.20 8.12 21.38
C HIS A 58 -6.62 8.60 19.99
N THR A 59 -6.27 7.84 18.94
CA THR A 59 -6.70 8.10 17.57
C THR A 59 -7.63 6.98 17.10
N LYS A 60 -8.23 7.14 15.92
CA LYS A 60 -9.05 6.10 15.27
C LYS A 60 -8.23 5.17 14.37
N LEU A 61 -6.92 5.08 14.62
CA LEU A 61 -6.02 4.17 13.92
C LEU A 61 -5.89 2.86 14.70
N TYR A 62 -6.43 1.79 14.14
CA TYR A 62 -6.32 0.44 14.70
C TYR A 62 -5.14 -0.27 14.04
N ILE A 63 -4.29 -0.90 14.85
CA ILE A 63 -3.05 -1.52 14.37
C ILE A 63 -3.02 -2.98 14.81
N ASP A 64 -3.04 -3.88 13.83
CA ASP A 64 -2.73 -5.30 14.02
C ASP A 64 -1.27 -5.57 13.62
N HIS A 65 -0.78 -6.78 13.85
CA HIS A 65 0.58 -7.19 13.52
C HIS A 65 0.64 -8.35 12.54
N THR A 66 1.81 -8.50 11.93
CA THR A 66 2.18 -9.66 11.13
C THR A 66 3.65 -9.99 11.33
N SER A 67 3.98 -11.26 11.19
CA SER A 67 5.37 -11.73 11.16
C SER A 67 5.87 -12.04 9.75
N ASP A 68 4.98 -11.99 8.74
CA ASP A 68 5.32 -12.22 7.33
C ASP A 68 5.64 -10.93 6.58
N ILE A 69 6.84 -10.42 6.83
CA ILE A 69 7.39 -9.22 6.21
C ILE A 69 7.37 -9.34 4.68
N THR A 70 7.83 -10.50 4.19
CA THR A 70 8.01 -10.75 2.77
C THR A 70 6.66 -10.69 2.05
N GLY A 71 5.68 -11.47 2.50
CA GLY A 71 4.39 -11.51 1.82
C GLY A 71 3.64 -10.19 1.89
N ILE A 72 3.72 -9.48 3.01
CA ILE A 72 3.04 -8.19 3.18
C ILE A 72 3.70 -7.11 2.32
N SER A 73 5.03 -7.02 2.30
CA SER A 73 5.75 -6.02 1.48
C SER A 73 5.40 -6.17 0.00
N TRP A 74 5.40 -7.40 -0.50
CA TRP A 74 5.02 -7.68 -1.88
C TRP A 74 3.53 -7.43 -2.16
N SER A 75 2.65 -7.71 -1.19
CA SER A 75 1.23 -7.39 -1.31
C SER A 75 0.99 -5.89 -1.48
N VAL A 76 1.67 -5.08 -0.68
CA VAL A 76 1.57 -3.61 -0.72
C VAL A 76 2.08 -3.04 -2.03
N ILE A 77 3.18 -3.60 -2.58
CA ILE A 77 3.73 -3.15 -3.86
C ILE A 77 2.80 -3.53 -5.01
N LEU A 78 2.36 -4.79 -5.05
CA LEU A 78 1.62 -5.33 -6.19
C LEU A 78 0.17 -4.86 -6.23
N LYS A 79 -0.44 -4.48 -5.09
CA LYS A 79 -1.81 -3.92 -5.09
C LYS A 79 -1.95 -2.70 -6.00
N ASN A 80 -0.90 -1.89 -6.17
CA ASN A 80 -0.92 -0.71 -7.02
C ASN A 80 -1.01 -1.07 -8.50
N VAL A 81 -0.39 -2.19 -8.90
CA VAL A 81 -0.51 -2.74 -10.27
C VAL A 81 -1.94 -3.17 -10.53
N TYR A 82 -2.53 -3.90 -9.58
CA TYR A 82 -3.93 -4.31 -9.70
C TYR A 82 -4.89 -3.11 -9.69
N ALA A 83 -4.67 -2.11 -8.85
CA ALA A 83 -5.49 -0.90 -8.82
C ALA A 83 -5.54 -0.19 -10.18
N MET A 84 -4.44 -0.19 -10.96
CA MET A 84 -4.46 0.28 -12.35
C MET A 84 -5.40 -0.56 -13.23
N ALA A 85 -5.35 -1.89 -13.14
CA ALA A 85 -6.24 -2.76 -13.90
C ALA A 85 -7.73 -2.51 -13.57
N PHE A 86 -8.06 -2.24 -12.30
CA PHE A 86 -9.39 -1.80 -11.90
C PHE A 86 -9.77 -0.46 -12.53
N GLY A 87 -8.85 0.51 -12.55
CA GLY A 87 -9.05 1.79 -13.22
C GLY A 87 -9.33 1.63 -14.71
N MET A 88 -8.59 0.76 -15.41
CA MET A 88 -8.82 0.46 -16.82
C MET A 88 -10.21 -0.14 -17.05
N ALA A 89 -10.61 -1.12 -16.23
CA ALA A 89 -11.92 -1.75 -16.33
C ALA A 89 -13.08 -0.77 -16.10
N ASP A 90 -12.89 0.17 -15.18
CA ASP A 90 -13.84 1.25 -14.90
C ASP A 90 -13.99 2.19 -16.09
N GLU A 91 -12.88 2.62 -16.69
CA GLU A 91 -12.91 3.53 -17.83
C GLU A 91 -13.55 2.88 -19.06
N LEU A 92 -13.30 1.58 -19.25
CA LEU A 92 -13.95 0.76 -20.27
C LEU A 92 -15.43 0.44 -19.97
N LYS A 93 -15.96 0.88 -18.81
CA LYS A 93 -17.34 0.66 -18.37
C LYS A 93 -17.77 -0.82 -18.37
N LEU A 94 -16.86 -1.71 -17.95
CA LEU A 94 -17.11 -3.16 -17.93
C LEU A 94 -18.10 -3.61 -16.84
N GLY A 95 -18.42 -2.73 -15.88
CA GLY A 95 -19.43 -2.95 -14.84
C GLY A 95 -18.94 -3.70 -13.60
N ASP A 96 -19.79 -3.78 -12.59
CA ASP A 96 -19.41 -4.27 -11.26
C ASP A 96 -19.09 -5.78 -11.21
N ASN A 97 -19.69 -6.57 -12.11
CA ASN A 97 -19.36 -7.99 -12.23
C ASN A 97 -17.89 -8.19 -12.62
N MET A 98 -17.37 -7.32 -13.51
CA MET A 98 -15.97 -7.37 -13.90
C MET A 98 -15.05 -6.98 -12.74
N ARG A 99 -15.43 -5.98 -11.93
CA ARG A 99 -14.68 -5.62 -10.71
C ARG A 99 -14.61 -6.80 -9.74
N GLY A 100 -15.72 -7.50 -9.53
CA GLY A 100 -15.77 -8.69 -8.68
C GLY A 100 -14.85 -9.81 -9.19
N TYR A 101 -14.89 -10.07 -10.50
CA TYR A 101 -13.98 -11.04 -11.14
C TYR A 101 -12.51 -10.64 -10.98
N LEU A 102 -12.17 -9.37 -11.27
CA LEU A 102 -10.80 -8.85 -11.12
C LEU A 102 -10.30 -8.94 -9.69
N ALA A 103 -11.15 -8.70 -8.68
CA ALA A 103 -10.77 -8.82 -7.28
C ALA A 103 -10.32 -10.23 -6.92
N VAL A 104 -11.09 -11.24 -7.34
CA VAL A 104 -10.75 -12.65 -7.09
C VAL A 104 -9.50 -13.06 -7.87
N ALA A 105 -9.40 -12.67 -9.15
CA ALA A 105 -8.25 -13.00 -10.00
C ALA A 105 -6.96 -12.37 -9.48
N ALA A 106 -6.99 -11.07 -9.16
CA ALA A 106 -5.85 -10.33 -8.61
C ALA A 106 -5.38 -10.93 -7.28
N LEU A 107 -6.31 -11.24 -6.37
CA LEU A 107 -5.95 -11.80 -5.07
C LEU A 107 -5.38 -13.22 -5.19
N HIS A 108 -5.93 -14.02 -6.10
CA HIS A 108 -5.42 -15.36 -6.38
C HIS A 108 -4.00 -15.33 -6.94
N GLU A 109 -3.75 -14.48 -7.94
CA GLU A 109 -2.42 -14.29 -8.53
C GLU A 109 -1.44 -13.73 -7.49
N LEU A 110 -1.83 -12.71 -6.74
CA LEU A 110 -1.01 -12.13 -5.68
C LEU A 110 -0.61 -13.16 -4.63
N ASN A 111 -1.53 -14.03 -4.23
CA ASN A 111 -1.24 -15.12 -3.30
C ASN A 111 -0.26 -16.15 -3.87
N GLN A 112 -0.33 -16.46 -5.17
CA GLN A 112 0.65 -17.32 -5.81
C GLN A 112 2.03 -16.65 -5.89
N ILE A 113 2.09 -15.38 -6.31
CA ILE A 113 3.35 -14.62 -6.40
C ILE A 113 4.02 -14.54 -5.03
N VAL A 114 3.27 -14.16 -3.99
CA VAL A 114 3.75 -14.09 -2.60
C VAL A 114 4.31 -15.43 -2.12
N HIS A 115 3.63 -16.54 -2.43
CA HIS A 115 4.14 -17.86 -2.07
C HIS A 115 5.46 -18.17 -2.78
N LEU A 116 5.56 -17.91 -4.09
CA LEU A 116 6.75 -18.20 -4.90
C LEU A 116 7.99 -17.40 -4.47
N ILE A 117 7.80 -16.18 -3.96
CA ILE A 117 8.89 -15.31 -3.49
C ILE A 117 9.22 -15.49 -1.99
N GLY A 118 8.65 -16.52 -1.35
CA GLY A 118 8.98 -16.91 0.01
C GLY A 118 8.19 -16.21 1.11
N GLY A 119 7.08 -15.56 0.77
CA GLY A 119 6.08 -15.12 1.76
C GLY A 119 5.13 -16.25 2.15
N GLN A 120 4.36 -16.02 3.20
CA GLN A 120 3.37 -16.98 3.69
C GLN A 120 2.13 -16.96 2.80
N THR A 121 1.63 -18.15 2.47
CA THR A 121 0.34 -18.29 1.80
C THR A 121 -0.74 -17.66 2.66
N GLY A 122 -1.50 -16.77 2.05
CA GLY A 122 -2.60 -16.07 2.68
C GLY A 122 -2.26 -14.70 3.28
N SER A 123 -1.01 -14.28 3.25
CA SER A 123 -0.63 -12.91 3.62
C SER A 123 -1.41 -11.83 2.84
N PRO A 124 -1.70 -11.99 1.54
CA PRO A 124 -2.53 -11.03 0.81
C PRO A 124 -3.96 -10.88 1.31
N TYR A 125 -4.51 -11.82 2.09
CA TYR A 125 -5.89 -11.69 2.61
C TYR A 125 -6.01 -10.70 3.78
N HIS A 126 -4.89 -10.13 4.26
CA HIS A 126 -4.89 -9.20 5.40
C HIS A 126 -5.12 -7.73 4.97
N LEU A 127 -5.13 -6.84 5.97
CA LEU A 127 -5.35 -5.40 5.80
C LEU A 127 -4.40 -4.77 4.78
N ALA A 128 -3.10 -5.10 4.83
CA ALA A 128 -2.11 -4.54 3.90
C ALA A 128 -2.16 -5.13 2.47
N GLY A 129 -2.90 -6.22 2.26
CA GLY A 129 -3.13 -6.82 0.95
C GLY A 129 -4.51 -6.46 0.42
N LEU A 130 -5.50 -7.32 0.71
CA LEU A 130 -6.87 -7.20 0.23
C LEU A 130 -7.55 -5.92 0.72
N GLY A 131 -7.41 -5.58 2.00
CA GLY A 131 -8.06 -4.41 2.57
C GLY A 131 -7.61 -3.12 1.89
N ASP A 132 -6.30 -2.99 1.71
CA ASP A 132 -5.68 -1.85 1.06
C ASP A 132 -5.93 -1.87 -0.47
N LEU A 133 -5.93 -3.03 -1.11
CA LEU A 133 -6.31 -3.17 -2.53
C LEU A 133 -7.74 -2.68 -2.77
N ILE A 134 -8.72 -3.14 -1.99
CA ILE A 134 -10.12 -2.70 -2.15
C ILE A 134 -10.22 -1.19 -1.96
N THR A 135 -9.58 -0.66 -0.92
CA THR A 135 -9.57 0.78 -0.63
C THR A 135 -8.95 1.57 -1.78
N THR A 136 -7.83 1.09 -2.34
CA THR A 136 -7.11 1.73 -3.45
C THR A 136 -7.85 1.59 -4.78
N ALA A 137 -8.55 0.47 -5.01
CA ALA A 137 -9.26 0.19 -6.27
C ALA A 137 -10.66 0.83 -6.34
N THR A 138 -11.23 1.25 -5.20
CA THR A 138 -12.58 1.82 -5.13
C THR A 138 -12.61 3.29 -4.71
N SER A 139 -11.51 3.83 -4.20
CA SER A 139 -11.40 5.24 -3.84
C SER A 139 -11.13 6.11 -5.07
N GLU A 140 -11.97 7.14 -5.26
CA GLU A 140 -11.79 8.17 -6.30
C GLU A 140 -10.46 8.94 -6.16
N GLY A 141 -9.85 8.95 -4.96
CA GLY A 141 -8.58 9.63 -4.69
C GLY A 141 -7.33 8.81 -5.03
N SER A 142 -7.48 7.59 -5.54
CA SER A 142 -6.36 6.69 -5.82
C SER A 142 -5.61 7.06 -7.10
N HIS A 143 -4.35 7.48 -6.95
CA HIS A 143 -3.50 7.82 -8.10
C HIS A 143 -3.30 6.65 -9.06
N HIS A 144 -3.21 5.42 -8.56
CA HIS A 144 -3.03 4.23 -9.40
C HIS A 144 -4.30 3.86 -10.16
N HIS A 145 -5.47 4.00 -9.51
CA HIS A 145 -6.74 3.78 -10.20
C HIS A 145 -6.97 4.82 -11.30
N GLU A 146 -6.75 6.11 -11.00
CA GLU A 146 -6.87 7.18 -12.00
C GLU A 146 -5.84 7.01 -13.13
N LEU A 147 -4.62 6.56 -12.83
CA LEU A 147 -3.65 6.23 -13.87
C LEU A 147 -4.18 5.15 -14.81
N GLY A 148 -4.80 4.10 -14.28
CA GLY A 148 -5.45 3.07 -15.09
C GLY A 148 -6.52 3.65 -16.03
N ARG A 149 -7.33 4.59 -15.54
CA ARG A 149 -8.33 5.29 -16.36
C ARG A 149 -7.69 6.12 -17.47
N ARG A 150 -6.68 6.92 -17.12
CA ARG A 150 -5.94 7.77 -18.07
C ARG A 150 -5.27 6.97 -19.18
N LEU A 151 -4.75 5.77 -18.87
CA LEU A 151 -4.19 4.87 -19.87
C LEU A 151 -5.21 4.47 -20.95
N VAL A 152 -6.46 4.20 -20.55
CA VAL A 152 -7.54 3.89 -21.50
C VAL A 152 -7.96 5.11 -22.32
N ARG A 153 -7.88 6.32 -21.75
CA ARG A 153 -8.14 7.59 -22.46
C ARG A 153 -6.98 8.04 -23.36
N GLU A 154 -5.87 7.29 -23.39
CA GLU A 154 -4.63 7.65 -24.08
C GLU A 154 -3.98 8.96 -23.56
N GLU A 155 -4.34 9.38 -22.34
CA GLU A 155 -3.85 10.60 -21.68
C GLU A 155 -2.49 10.37 -21.02
N THR A 156 -1.46 10.17 -21.85
CA THR A 156 -0.11 9.76 -21.40
C THR A 156 0.83 10.90 -21.01
N ASP A 157 0.41 12.14 -21.21
CA ASP A 157 1.18 13.31 -20.81
C ASP A 157 1.39 13.32 -19.28
N ASP A 158 2.62 13.48 -18.83
CA ASP A 158 2.98 13.67 -17.41
C ASP A 158 2.73 12.44 -16.48
N ILE A 159 2.75 11.22 -17.03
CA ILE A 159 2.67 9.98 -16.20
C ILE A 159 3.91 9.80 -15.30
N SER A 160 5.09 10.29 -15.73
CA SER A 160 6.36 10.04 -15.04
C SER A 160 6.46 10.63 -13.63
N GLU A 161 5.79 11.74 -13.33
CA GLU A 161 5.90 12.37 -12.02
C GLU A 161 4.98 11.75 -10.95
N LYS A 162 3.86 11.14 -11.36
CA LYS A 162 2.82 10.66 -10.41
C LYS A 162 2.96 9.19 -10.01
N VAL A 163 3.71 8.39 -10.77
CA VAL A 163 3.92 6.95 -10.49
C VAL A 163 4.98 6.70 -9.41
N LEU A 164 5.85 7.68 -9.15
CA LEU A 164 7.11 7.47 -8.43
C LEU A 164 7.05 7.66 -6.90
N ILE A 165 5.88 7.95 -6.33
CA ILE A 165 5.72 8.08 -4.87
C ILE A 165 5.31 6.73 -4.30
N LEU A 166 6.30 5.83 -4.17
CA LEU A 166 6.28 4.71 -3.23
C LEU A 166 6.78 5.17 -1.86
#